data_AF-A0A1K1P0N9-F1
#
_entry.id   AF-A0A1K1P0N9-F1
#
_cell.length_a   1.000
_cell.length_b   1.000
_cell.length_c   1.000
_cell.angle_alpha   90.00
_cell.angle_beta   90.00
_cell.angle_gamma   90.00
#
_symmetry.space_group_name_H-M   'P 1'
#
loop_
_entity.id
_entity.type
_entity.pdbx_description
1 polymer ?
#
loop_
_entity_poly.entity_id
_entity_poly.type
_entity_poly.pdbx_seq_one_letter_code
_entity_poly.pdbx_strand_id
1 'polypeptide(L)'
;MHLKGSLLAIRQWSIIKKTLFVVALLTFCTSSFLYLTVPGGKMRQWMAETVITTQHRSWAWIFVGAEQRDLMVKKLQDDIELAAAEKHNLGLVSVRSNTEKHRSIDELIKVEDISSQFYKGKKMYVYDPTTIKIMTPSKVGEGERITSMVSRTGAVAGLNGGAFNDPEGLGNGFAALGMIVSEGEIIFTDQDGSIPQHIVGFTKEGRLVVGKYDAFELRDMGVTEAVSFYPRLIANGKPLITSGDGGWGRAPRTVVGQRADGTVIFIVVDGRQTHSVGATLKEMQDLLLEEGCVIAGNLDGGASSELVVDGELVTKPSSRYGERRLPSAFLVYDNPASVRAPRIWDGVDKIDAGGSYDHPDYLREQAEKKAKLQQTPPASTSKPPVETDKTKQGSGKQENGKAPSGGTSDPGKTGAPATGSKTPSSPGTGANGKNGSPAAPTEKDKASGGGNADSGSAKGGTASDADKEGGAKTAPGGTPTPSGTDGQTQPDKTGAGSPAPPDGTGAAGSSPPSAGGQPVEAPAKGTDKPQANPPATVPSGNTSTAETSSSAKPAKDTPTDAVRRDTANPASGTATPPAPGTTAPADSPVKAP
;
A
#
# COMPACT_ATOMS: atom_id res chain seq x y z
N MET A 1 34.47 41.01 -30.20
CA MET A 1 35.69 40.58 -29.47
C MET A 1 35.41 39.97 -28.09
N HIS A 2 34.54 40.56 -27.25
CA HIS A 2 34.38 40.21 -25.81
C HIS A 2 34.45 38.73 -25.41
N LEU A 3 33.74 37.80 -26.07
CA LEU A 3 33.74 36.36 -25.68
C LEU A 3 35.14 35.75 -25.55
N LYS A 4 36.11 36.15 -26.41
CA LYS A 4 37.48 35.63 -26.33
C LYS A 4 38.22 36.09 -25.07
N GLY A 5 37.92 37.29 -24.56
CA GLY A 5 38.46 37.78 -23.29
C GLY A 5 37.89 37.03 -22.08
N SER A 6 36.57 36.82 -22.06
CA SER A 6 35.89 36.09 -20.98
C SER A 6 36.41 34.66 -20.80
N LEU A 7 36.65 33.94 -21.90
CA LEU A 7 37.19 32.57 -21.87
C LEU A 7 38.65 32.52 -21.36
N LEU A 8 39.47 33.54 -21.68
CA LEU A 8 40.83 33.67 -21.13
C LEU A 8 40.81 33.92 -19.62
N ALA A 9 39.90 34.76 -19.13
CA ALA A 9 39.75 35.03 -17.69
C ALA A 9 39.32 33.77 -16.91
N ILE A 10 38.33 33.02 -17.40
CA ILE A 10 37.90 31.75 -16.76
C ILE A 10 39.04 30.72 -16.75
N ARG A 11 39.89 30.69 -17.79
CA ARG A 11 41.06 29.79 -17.83
C ARG A 11 42.06 30.08 -16.70
N GLN A 12 42.19 31.34 -16.25
CA GLN A 12 43.06 31.74 -15.13
C GLN A 12 42.46 31.49 -13.73
N TRP A 13 41.18 31.12 -13.61
CA TRP A 13 40.57 30.87 -12.30
C TRP A 13 41.21 29.69 -11.55
N SER A 14 41.23 29.77 -10.21
CA SER A 14 41.61 28.64 -9.35
C SER A 14 40.65 27.46 -9.52
N ILE A 15 41.10 26.25 -9.15
CA ILE A 15 40.29 25.03 -9.26
C ILE A 15 38.97 25.19 -8.51
N ILE A 16 39.00 25.73 -7.28
CA ILE A 16 37.80 26.01 -6.47
C ILE A 16 36.80 26.91 -7.21
N LYS A 17 37.26 28.01 -7.82
CA LYS A 17 36.39 28.93 -8.60
C LYS A 17 35.78 28.24 -9.83
N LYS A 18 36.55 27.38 -10.51
CA LYS A 18 36.06 26.56 -11.64
C LYS A 18 35.02 25.55 -11.19
N THR A 19 35.26 24.82 -10.10
CA THR A 19 34.31 23.85 -9.53
C THR A 19 33.02 24.53 -9.10
N LEU A 20 33.09 25.64 -8.36
CA LEU A 20 31.90 26.39 -7.94
C LEU A 20 31.10 26.93 -9.12
N PHE A 21 31.75 27.41 -10.18
CA PHE A 21 31.08 27.84 -11.40
C PHE A 21 30.42 26.69 -12.17
N VAL A 22 31.08 25.53 -12.28
CA VAL A 22 30.50 24.33 -12.91
C VAL A 22 29.31 23.82 -12.11
N VAL A 23 29.40 23.78 -10.77
CA VAL A 23 28.27 23.42 -9.90
C VAL A 23 27.12 24.42 -10.07
N ALA A 24 27.38 25.72 -10.00
CA ALA A 24 26.34 26.75 -10.19
C ALA A 24 25.68 26.68 -11.58
N LEU A 25 26.46 26.43 -12.64
CA LEU A 25 25.95 26.25 -14.00
C LEU A 25 25.10 24.97 -14.12
N LEU A 26 25.54 23.85 -13.54
CA LEU A 26 24.75 22.62 -13.51
C LEU A 26 23.45 22.81 -12.72
N THR A 27 23.50 23.40 -11.52
CA THR A 27 22.31 23.73 -10.73
C THR A 27 21.37 24.66 -11.50
N PHE A 28 21.88 25.67 -12.20
CA PHE A 28 21.06 26.56 -13.04
C PHE A 28 20.42 25.82 -14.21
N CYS A 29 21.17 24.98 -14.94
CA CYS A 29 20.65 24.18 -16.05
C CYS A 29 19.61 23.14 -15.60
N THR A 30 19.87 22.42 -14.50
CA THR A 30 18.92 21.44 -13.93
C THR A 30 17.68 22.13 -13.39
N SER A 31 17.80 23.26 -12.69
CA SER A 31 16.64 24.05 -12.23
C SER A 31 15.82 24.59 -13.41
N SER A 32 16.49 25.16 -14.42
CA SER A 32 15.83 25.62 -15.66
C SER A 32 15.09 24.48 -16.36
N PHE A 33 15.70 23.28 -16.46
CA PHE A 33 15.02 22.11 -17.00
C PHE A 33 13.78 21.73 -16.18
N LEU A 34 13.92 21.61 -14.86
CA LEU A 34 12.85 21.17 -13.96
C LEU A 34 11.66 22.16 -13.91
N TYR A 35 11.92 23.47 -13.94
CA TYR A 35 10.89 24.49 -13.76
C TYR A 35 10.38 25.14 -15.05
N LEU A 36 11.20 25.22 -16.12
CA LEU A 36 10.83 25.90 -17.38
C LEU A 36 10.44 24.93 -18.51
N THR A 37 10.49 23.61 -18.31
CA THR A 37 10.13 22.62 -19.34
C THR A 37 9.01 21.68 -18.89
N VAL A 38 8.16 21.25 -19.82
CA VAL A 38 7.08 20.29 -19.55
C VAL A 38 7.59 18.93 -19.05
N PRO A 39 8.68 18.33 -19.59
CA PRO A 39 9.27 17.11 -19.02
C PRO A 39 9.76 17.31 -17.57
N GLY A 40 10.37 18.45 -17.27
CA GLY A 40 10.80 18.81 -15.92
C GLY A 40 9.63 18.97 -14.94
N GLY A 41 8.54 19.61 -15.37
CA GLY A 41 7.30 19.72 -14.61
C GLY A 41 6.70 18.35 -14.27
N LYS A 42 6.60 17.45 -15.25
CA LYS A 42 6.14 16.06 -15.05
C LYS A 42 7.04 15.29 -14.07
N MET A 43 8.36 15.46 -14.16
CA MET A 43 9.30 14.82 -13.23
C MET A 43 9.09 15.32 -11.78
N ARG A 44 8.82 16.62 -11.58
CA ARG A 44 8.48 17.16 -10.26
C ARG A 44 7.13 16.66 -9.73
N GLN A 45 6.12 16.54 -10.58
CA GLN A 45 4.82 15.96 -10.22
C GLN A 45 4.97 14.49 -9.78
N TRP A 46 5.70 13.68 -10.54
CA TRP A 46 5.96 12.28 -10.18
C TRP A 46 6.74 12.10 -8.85
N MET A 47 7.70 12.99 -8.57
CA MET A 47 8.38 13.03 -7.27
C MET A 47 7.42 13.45 -6.13
N ALA A 48 6.49 14.38 -6.40
CA ALA A 48 5.46 14.76 -5.44
C ALA A 48 4.47 13.61 -5.15
N GLU A 49 3.96 12.90 -6.17
CA GLU A 49 3.09 11.72 -6.04
C GLU A 49 3.73 10.62 -5.18
N THR A 50 5.02 10.36 -5.44
CA THR A 50 5.84 9.40 -4.68
C THR A 50 5.99 9.78 -3.20
N VAL A 51 5.91 11.08 -2.85
CA VAL A 51 6.00 11.56 -1.46
C VAL A 51 4.63 11.74 -0.81
N ILE A 52 3.60 12.15 -1.56
CA ILE A 52 2.21 12.30 -1.11
C ILE A 52 1.65 10.99 -0.54
N THR A 53 2.08 9.86 -1.10
CA THR A 53 1.69 8.51 -0.66
C THR A 53 2.58 7.92 0.45
N THR A 54 3.39 8.77 1.08
CA THR A 54 4.09 8.46 2.34
C THR A 54 3.50 9.26 3.51
N GLN A 55 3.98 8.99 4.72
CA GLN A 55 3.69 9.84 5.90
C GLN A 55 4.22 11.27 5.71
N HIS A 56 5.31 11.46 4.96
CA HIS A 56 5.91 12.77 4.69
C HIS A 56 5.20 13.56 3.58
N ARG A 57 3.90 13.33 3.34
CA ARG A 57 3.09 13.96 2.29
C ARG A 57 3.14 15.49 2.24
N SER A 58 3.44 16.13 3.36
CA SER A 58 3.68 17.58 3.43
C SER A 58 4.90 17.99 2.60
N TRP A 59 6.01 17.24 2.66
CA TRP A 59 7.28 17.55 1.99
C TRP A 59 7.18 17.56 0.46
N ALA A 60 6.11 17.03 -0.13
CA ALA A 60 5.84 17.14 -1.57
C ALA A 60 5.76 18.60 -2.07
N TRP A 61 5.52 19.58 -1.17
CA TRP A 61 5.60 21.01 -1.52
C TRP A 61 6.97 21.40 -2.11
N ILE A 62 8.06 20.71 -1.75
CA ILE A 62 9.41 20.98 -2.23
C ILE A 62 9.52 20.80 -3.76
N PHE A 63 8.71 19.92 -4.35
CA PHE A 63 8.73 19.65 -5.79
C PHE A 63 7.72 20.48 -6.58
N VAL A 64 6.51 20.70 -6.06
CA VAL A 64 5.40 21.31 -6.83
C VAL A 64 4.90 22.65 -6.27
N GLY A 65 5.31 23.06 -5.07
CA GLY A 65 4.72 24.17 -4.32
C GLY A 65 3.56 23.70 -3.42
N ALA A 66 3.21 24.50 -2.40
CA ALA A 66 2.21 24.12 -1.41
C ALA A 66 0.81 23.89 -2.03
N GLU A 67 0.31 24.87 -2.79
CA GLU A 67 -0.99 24.83 -3.48
C GLU A 67 -1.14 23.60 -4.38
N GLN A 68 -0.16 23.33 -5.26
CA GLN A 68 -0.19 22.16 -6.13
C GLN A 68 -0.12 20.85 -5.34
N ARG A 69 0.66 20.80 -4.25
CA ARG A 69 0.66 19.66 -3.33
C ARG A 69 -0.72 19.43 -2.71
N ASP A 70 -1.41 20.48 -2.28
CA ASP A 70 -2.76 20.35 -1.70
C ASP A 70 -3.81 19.94 -2.75
N LEU A 71 -3.73 20.48 -3.96
CA LEU A 71 -4.56 20.04 -5.09
C LEU A 71 -4.31 18.57 -5.47
N MET A 72 -3.05 18.11 -5.46
CA MET A 72 -2.70 16.72 -5.73
C MET A 72 -3.14 15.77 -4.62
N VAL A 73 -3.03 16.18 -3.35
CA VAL A 73 -3.58 15.43 -2.19
C VAL A 73 -5.10 15.33 -2.31
N LYS A 74 -5.81 16.42 -2.61
CA LYS A 74 -7.26 16.39 -2.78
C LYS A 74 -7.67 15.51 -3.96
N LYS A 75 -7.02 15.65 -5.12
CA LYS A 75 -7.32 14.81 -6.30
C LYS A 75 -7.14 13.33 -5.98
N LEU A 76 -6.06 12.96 -5.27
CA LEU A 76 -5.85 11.59 -4.82
C LEU A 76 -7.02 11.09 -3.95
N GLN A 77 -7.53 11.90 -3.03
CA GLN A 77 -8.71 11.55 -2.22
C GLN A 77 -9.98 11.41 -3.08
N ASP A 78 -10.24 12.37 -3.98
CA ASP A 78 -11.38 12.33 -4.91
C ASP A 78 -11.32 11.07 -5.82
N ASP A 79 -10.13 10.70 -6.31
CA ASP A 79 -9.90 9.49 -7.12
C ASP A 79 -10.12 8.20 -6.30
N ILE A 80 -9.72 8.16 -5.02
CA ILE A 80 -9.92 7.02 -4.11
C ILE A 80 -11.40 6.79 -3.81
N GLU A 81 -12.15 7.86 -3.51
CA GLU A 81 -13.60 7.81 -3.27
C GLU A 81 -14.35 7.32 -4.52
N LEU A 82 -14.01 7.86 -5.70
CA LEU A 82 -14.59 7.46 -6.97
C LEU A 82 -14.33 5.98 -7.28
N ALA A 83 -13.11 5.49 -7.02
CA ALA A 83 -12.75 4.07 -7.20
C ALA A 83 -13.55 3.11 -6.29
N ALA A 84 -14.13 3.62 -5.19
CA ALA A 84 -14.92 2.82 -4.25
C ALA A 84 -16.44 2.95 -4.43
N ALA A 85 -16.92 3.87 -5.29
CA ALA A 85 -18.34 4.21 -5.44
C ALA A 85 -19.19 3.13 -6.15
N GLU A 86 -18.63 2.34 -7.07
CA GLU A 86 -19.35 1.23 -7.71
C GLU A 86 -19.54 0.08 -6.72
N LYS A 87 -20.75 -0.09 -6.15
CA LYS A 87 -21.06 -1.21 -5.26
C LYS A 87 -20.79 -2.57 -5.93
N HIS A 88 -20.41 -3.54 -5.12
CA HIS A 88 -19.78 -4.78 -5.57
C HIS A 88 -20.78 -5.82 -6.09
N ASN A 89 -20.51 -6.45 -7.25
CA ASN A 89 -21.33 -7.53 -7.77
C ASN A 89 -20.80 -8.91 -7.33
N LEU A 90 -21.31 -9.40 -6.19
CA LEU A 90 -20.92 -10.70 -5.59
C LEU A 90 -21.24 -11.91 -6.51
N GLY A 91 -22.11 -11.74 -7.51
CA GLY A 91 -22.46 -12.79 -8.48
C GLY A 91 -21.38 -13.10 -9.52
N LEU A 92 -20.30 -12.31 -9.58
CA LEU A 92 -19.19 -12.52 -10.52
C LEU A 92 -18.18 -13.59 -10.08
N VAL A 93 -18.26 -14.06 -8.83
CA VAL A 93 -17.32 -15.06 -8.28
C VAL A 93 -18.07 -16.31 -7.84
N SER A 94 -17.71 -17.43 -8.46
CA SER A 94 -18.21 -18.78 -8.15
C SER A 94 -17.16 -19.55 -7.36
N VAL A 95 -17.12 -19.36 -6.05
CA VAL A 95 -16.17 -20.06 -5.17
C VAL A 95 -16.55 -21.54 -5.05
N ARG A 96 -15.59 -22.42 -5.33
CA ARG A 96 -15.68 -23.85 -5.03
C ARG A 96 -15.11 -24.09 -3.63
N SER A 97 -15.97 -24.07 -2.61
CA SER A 97 -15.57 -24.43 -1.25
C SER A 97 -15.12 -25.89 -1.21
N ASN A 98 -13.85 -26.16 -0.91
CA ASN A 98 -13.40 -27.50 -0.58
C ASN A 98 -13.62 -27.74 0.92
N THR A 99 -14.12 -28.92 1.30
CA THR A 99 -14.36 -29.31 2.71
C THR A 99 -13.29 -30.27 3.25
N GLU A 100 -12.31 -30.63 2.42
CA GLU A 100 -11.15 -31.42 2.80
C GLU A 100 -10.27 -30.69 3.84
N LYS A 101 -9.59 -31.49 4.67
CA LYS A 101 -8.72 -31.05 5.76
C LYS A 101 -7.48 -31.92 5.77
N HIS A 102 -6.42 -31.43 6.42
CA HIS A 102 -5.07 -32.00 6.37
C HIS A 102 -4.48 -31.98 4.95
N ARG A 103 -4.79 -30.91 4.20
CA ARG A 103 -4.24 -30.62 2.88
C ARG A 103 -2.75 -30.27 3.00
N SER A 104 -1.99 -30.61 1.97
CA SER A 104 -0.61 -30.14 1.80
C SER A 104 -0.57 -28.65 1.44
N ILE A 105 0.60 -28.03 1.60
CA ILE A 105 0.79 -26.62 1.25
C ILE A 105 0.51 -26.39 -0.25
N ASP A 106 0.96 -27.29 -1.13
CA ASP A 106 0.78 -27.20 -2.59
C ASP A 106 -0.69 -27.33 -3.05
N GLU A 107 -1.56 -27.93 -2.23
CA GLU A 107 -3.01 -28.01 -2.49
C GLU A 107 -3.77 -26.74 -2.05
N LEU A 108 -3.20 -26.00 -1.10
CA LEU A 108 -3.77 -24.75 -0.57
C LEU A 108 -3.31 -23.53 -1.36
N ILE A 109 -2.00 -23.45 -1.61
CA ILE A 109 -1.33 -22.28 -2.17
C ILE A 109 -0.29 -22.66 -3.23
N LYS A 110 0.05 -21.69 -4.08
CA LYS A 110 1.22 -21.77 -4.96
C LYS A 110 1.91 -20.43 -5.01
N VAL A 111 3.23 -20.41 -4.87
CA VAL A 111 4.03 -19.18 -4.86
C VAL A 111 4.95 -19.14 -6.08
N GLU A 112 4.95 -18.03 -6.81
CA GLU A 112 5.78 -17.80 -7.99
C GLU A 112 6.56 -16.48 -7.86
N ASP A 113 7.81 -16.46 -8.32
CA ASP A 113 8.59 -15.23 -8.47
C ASP A 113 8.06 -14.36 -9.62
N ILE A 114 7.97 -13.05 -9.38
CA ILE A 114 7.69 -12.05 -10.41
C ILE A 114 8.84 -11.04 -10.50
N SER A 115 9.18 -10.63 -11.73
CA SER A 115 10.21 -9.63 -11.98
C SER A 115 9.87 -8.80 -13.19
N SER A 116 10.13 -7.49 -13.09
CA SER A 116 10.08 -6.51 -14.16
C SER A 116 11.44 -5.78 -14.24
N GLN A 117 11.57 -4.79 -15.12
CA GLN A 117 12.72 -3.88 -15.16
C GLN A 117 12.86 -3.09 -13.84
N PHE A 118 11.74 -2.77 -13.18
CA PHE A 118 11.71 -1.89 -12.00
C PHE A 118 11.45 -2.59 -10.68
N TYR A 119 10.90 -3.80 -10.69
CA TYR A 119 10.47 -4.48 -9.47
C TYR A 119 10.78 -5.97 -9.45
N LYS A 120 10.87 -6.52 -8.23
CA LYS A 120 10.87 -7.95 -7.92
C LYS A 120 9.85 -8.23 -6.81
N GLY A 121 9.36 -9.46 -6.74
CA GLY A 121 8.41 -9.85 -5.72
C GLY A 121 7.93 -11.29 -5.88
N LYS A 122 6.87 -11.63 -5.17
CA LYS A 122 6.17 -12.91 -5.24
C LYS A 122 4.70 -12.67 -5.59
N LYS A 123 4.08 -13.59 -6.33
CA LYS A 123 2.63 -13.80 -6.33
C LYS A 123 2.31 -15.11 -5.63
N MET A 124 1.26 -15.11 -4.80
CA MET A 124 0.73 -16.27 -4.10
C MET A 124 -0.71 -16.50 -4.53
N TYR A 125 -0.96 -17.62 -5.18
CA TYR A 125 -2.30 -18.17 -5.38
C TYR A 125 -2.80 -18.78 -4.07
N VAL A 126 -4.08 -18.62 -3.77
CA VAL A 126 -4.82 -19.36 -2.74
C VAL A 126 -6.04 -19.97 -3.42
N TYR A 127 -6.11 -21.30 -3.47
CA TYR A 127 -7.11 -22.02 -4.27
C TYR A 127 -8.46 -22.16 -3.59
N ASP A 128 -8.47 -22.20 -2.25
CA ASP A 128 -9.69 -22.17 -1.42
C ASP A 128 -9.68 -20.86 -0.59
N PRO A 129 -10.41 -19.81 -0.99
CA PRO A 129 -10.40 -18.55 -0.26
C PRO A 129 -11.04 -18.61 1.13
N THR A 130 -11.76 -19.69 1.48
CA THR A 130 -12.33 -19.85 2.84
C THR A 130 -11.26 -20.19 3.91
N THR A 131 -10.04 -20.47 3.46
CA THR A 131 -8.84 -20.69 4.31
C THR A 131 -8.20 -19.41 4.83
N ILE A 132 -8.57 -18.26 4.28
CA ILE A 132 -7.99 -16.95 4.59
C ILE A 132 -8.69 -16.37 5.82
N LYS A 133 -7.92 -15.97 6.85
CA LYS A 133 -8.42 -15.19 7.99
C LYS A 133 -7.53 -14.00 8.30
N ILE A 134 -8.11 -13.00 8.96
CA ILE A 134 -7.33 -11.98 9.65
C ILE A 134 -6.71 -12.59 10.91
N MET A 135 -5.46 -12.21 11.18
CA MET A 135 -4.81 -12.43 12.46
C MET A 135 -4.26 -11.12 13.01
N THR A 136 -4.27 -11.02 14.34
CA THR A 136 -3.85 -9.87 15.13
C THR A 136 -2.73 -10.27 16.09
N PRO A 137 -1.99 -9.30 16.66
CA PRO A 137 -1.01 -9.56 17.70
C PRO A 137 -1.56 -10.37 18.88
N SER A 138 -0.69 -11.13 19.53
CA SER A 138 -0.98 -11.91 20.72
C SER A 138 -1.03 -11.09 22.03
N LYS A 139 -0.75 -9.78 21.96
CA LYS A 139 -0.53 -8.91 23.13
C LYS A 139 -1.09 -7.51 22.91
N VAL A 140 -1.44 -6.85 24.00
CA VAL A 140 -1.82 -5.43 24.04
C VAL A 140 -0.56 -4.56 24.01
N GLY A 141 -0.58 -3.46 23.25
CA GLY A 141 0.48 -2.43 23.24
C GLY A 141 1.66 -2.67 22.30
N GLU A 142 1.79 -3.85 21.66
CA GLU A 142 2.80 -4.09 20.62
C GLU A 142 2.22 -4.81 19.39
N GLY A 143 2.61 -4.38 18.19
CA GLY A 143 2.35 -5.10 16.95
C GLY A 143 3.20 -6.36 16.84
N GLU A 144 2.77 -7.34 16.06
CA GLU A 144 3.45 -8.63 15.91
C GLU A 144 4.01 -8.80 14.49
N ARG A 145 5.08 -9.60 14.36
CA ARG A 145 5.67 -9.98 13.07
C ARG A 145 4.82 -11.07 12.39
N ILE A 146 4.75 -11.08 11.07
CA ILE A 146 3.98 -12.07 10.32
C ILE A 146 4.58 -13.47 10.52
N THR A 147 5.91 -13.61 10.56
CA THR A 147 6.60 -14.86 10.90
C THR A 147 6.18 -15.39 12.28
N SER A 148 6.05 -14.50 13.27
CA SER A 148 5.56 -14.83 14.61
C SER A 148 4.09 -15.25 14.58
N MET A 149 3.22 -14.48 13.90
CA MET A 149 1.80 -14.82 13.81
C MET A 149 1.61 -16.19 13.13
N VAL A 150 2.26 -16.43 12.00
CA VAL A 150 2.27 -17.72 11.27
C VAL A 150 2.75 -18.85 12.18
N SER A 151 3.92 -18.68 12.82
CA SER A 151 4.52 -19.71 13.68
C SER A 151 3.66 -20.05 14.90
N ARG A 152 2.99 -19.06 15.52
CA ARG A 152 2.17 -19.29 16.72
C ARG A 152 0.76 -19.82 16.41
N THR A 153 0.27 -19.70 15.19
CA THR A 153 -1.09 -20.15 14.81
C THR A 153 -1.12 -21.39 13.92
N GLY A 154 0.00 -21.80 13.32
CA GLY A 154 0.05 -22.92 12.37
C GLY A 154 -0.57 -22.57 11.01
N ALA A 155 -0.46 -21.31 10.58
CA ALA A 155 -0.78 -20.91 9.21
C ALA A 155 0.28 -21.47 8.24
N VAL A 156 -0.10 -21.75 6.98
CA VAL A 156 0.84 -22.18 5.93
C VAL A 156 1.51 -21.00 5.23
N ALA A 157 0.88 -19.83 5.24
CA ALA A 157 1.41 -18.58 4.71
C ALA A 157 0.76 -17.36 5.37
N GLY A 158 1.39 -16.20 5.21
CA GLY A 158 0.91 -14.93 5.74
C GLY A 158 1.45 -13.71 5.00
N LEU A 159 0.65 -12.66 4.92
CA LEU A 159 1.04 -11.35 4.40
C LEU A 159 0.36 -10.21 5.16
N ASN A 160 0.82 -8.98 4.96
CA ASN A 160 0.35 -7.82 5.70
C ASN A 160 -1.13 -7.49 5.43
N GLY A 161 -1.79 -6.90 6.43
CA GLY A 161 -3.19 -6.46 6.36
C GLY A 161 -3.37 -4.98 6.06
N GLY A 162 -4.14 -4.31 6.93
CA GLY A 162 -4.63 -2.95 6.75
C GLY A 162 -3.72 -1.84 7.27
N ALA A 163 -4.27 -0.63 7.26
CA ALA A 163 -3.55 0.59 7.62
C ALA A 163 -3.27 0.67 9.13
N PHE A 164 -2.21 1.40 9.49
CA PHE A 164 -1.89 1.70 10.89
C PHE A 164 -1.13 3.02 11.02
N ASN A 165 -1.23 3.63 12.20
CA ASN A 165 -0.44 4.79 12.58
C ASN A 165 0.97 4.34 13.01
N ASP A 166 1.97 4.98 12.44
CA ASP A 166 3.36 4.52 12.44
C ASP A 166 4.30 5.73 12.50
N PRO A 167 4.46 6.37 13.67
CA PRO A 167 5.23 7.60 13.78
C PRO A 167 6.67 7.42 13.34
N GLU A 168 7.12 8.30 12.45
CA GLU A 168 8.51 8.37 11.95
C GLU A 168 8.97 7.09 11.19
N GLY A 169 8.04 6.22 10.79
CA GLY A 169 8.33 4.91 10.20
C GLY A 169 8.80 3.85 11.21
N LEU A 170 8.77 4.17 12.52
CA LEU A 170 9.27 3.36 13.63
C LEU A 170 8.22 3.18 14.74
N GLY A 171 6.92 3.16 14.37
CA GLY A 171 5.86 2.86 15.32
C GLY A 171 5.93 1.44 15.89
N ASN A 172 5.25 1.23 17.02
CA ASN A 172 5.20 -0.07 17.71
C ASN A 172 4.39 -1.15 16.96
N GLY A 173 3.63 -0.76 15.92
CA GLY A 173 2.79 -1.65 15.13
C GLY A 173 1.43 -1.99 15.75
N PHE A 174 1.05 -1.37 16.87
CA PHE A 174 -0.20 -1.68 17.59
C PHE A 174 -1.38 -0.79 17.18
N ALA A 175 -1.10 0.41 16.65
CA ALA A 175 -2.10 1.44 16.37
C ALA A 175 -2.78 1.28 15.00
N ALA A 176 -3.67 0.30 14.85
CA ALA A 176 -4.50 0.11 13.66
C ALA A 176 -5.29 1.38 13.25
N LEU A 177 -5.64 1.47 11.97
CA LEU A 177 -6.49 2.51 11.39
C LEU A 177 -7.64 1.91 10.57
N GLY A 178 -8.76 2.62 10.52
CA GLY A 178 -10.02 2.12 9.99
C GLY A 178 -10.58 0.96 10.82
N MET A 179 -11.14 -0.05 10.15
CA MET A 179 -11.82 -1.19 10.76
C MET A 179 -11.01 -2.49 10.60
N ILE A 180 -11.10 -3.38 11.59
CA ILE A 180 -10.68 -4.78 11.49
C ILE A 180 -11.85 -5.68 11.88
N VAL A 181 -12.18 -6.64 11.02
CA VAL A 181 -13.21 -7.67 11.20
C VAL A 181 -12.55 -9.04 11.18
N SER A 182 -12.91 -9.92 12.12
CA SER A 182 -12.56 -11.35 12.06
C SER A 182 -13.70 -12.19 12.63
N GLU A 183 -13.93 -13.36 12.04
CA GLU A 183 -15.06 -14.26 12.31
C GLU A 183 -16.47 -13.63 12.16
N GLY A 184 -16.57 -12.48 11.49
CA GLY A 184 -17.80 -11.67 11.36
C GLY A 184 -17.99 -10.60 12.42
N GLU A 185 -17.09 -10.52 13.41
CA GLU A 185 -17.12 -9.55 14.50
C GLU A 185 -16.14 -8.41 14.25
N ILE A 186 -16.53 -7.18 14.57
CA ILE A 186 -15.60 -6.04 14.60
C ILE A 186 -14.71 -6.18 15.84
N ILE A 187 -13.41 -6.36 15.61
CA ILE A 187 -12.39 -6.50 16.67
C ILE A 187 -11.60 -5.21 16.88
N PHE A 188 -11.70 -4.26 15.95
CA PHE A 188 -11.19 -2.89 16.08
C PHE A 188 -11.94 -1.95 15.13
N THR A 189 -12.16 -0.70 15.56
CA THR A 189 -12.40 0.42 14.64
C THR A 189 -11.96 1.76 15.24
N ASP A 190 -11.39 2.66 14.42
CA ASP A 190 -10.99 4.02 14.84
C ASP A 190 -12.11 5.08 14.68
N GLN A 191 -13.27 4.67 14.16
CA GLN A 191 -14.42 5.51 13.82
C GLN A 191 -15.72 4.82 14.23
N ASP A 192 -16.82 5.57 14.30
CA ASP A 192 -18.15 4.97 14.52
C ASP A 192 -18.51 3.98 13.40
N GLY A 193 -19.09 2.83 13.76
CA GLY A 193 -19.40 1.76 12.81
C GLY A 193 -20.41 2.14 11.71
N SER A 194 -21.19 3.21 11.89
CA SER A 194 -22.10 3.76 10.86
C SER A 194 -21.39 4.63 9.80
N ILE A 195 -20.12 4.98 10.00
CA ILE A 195 -19.33 5.74 9.03
C ILE A 195 -18.79 4.74 7.98
N PRO A 196 -19.09 4.90 6.68
CA PRO A 196 -18.56 4.00 5.65
C PRO A 196 -17.05 4.18 5.48
N GLN A 197 -16.30 3.08 5.63
CA GLN A 197 -14.84 3.04 5.55
C GLN A 197 -14.40 2.28 4.29
N HIS A 198 -13.19 2.53 3.79
CA HIS A 198 -12.62 1.68 2.73
C HIS A 198 -12.24 0.33 3.31
N ILE A 199 -12.58 -0.75 2.61
CA ILE A 199 -12.44 -2.13 3.10
C ILE A 199 -11.84 -3.02 2.01
N VAL A 200 -10.96 -3.92 2.45
CA VAL A 200 -10.54 -5.13 1.73
C VAL A 200 -10.77 -6.33 2.66
N GLY A 201 -11.55 -7.32 2.22
CA GLY A 201 -11.89 -8.49 3.04
C GLY A 201 -12.62 -9.58 2.27
N PHE A 202 -13.13 -10.58 2.99
CA PHE A 202 -13.78 -11.76 2.42
C PHE A 202 -15.13 -12.05 3.08
N THR A 203 -16.12 -12.46 2.27
CA THR A 203 -17.35 -13.09 2.79
C THR A 203 -17.08 -14.48 3.34
N LYS A 204 -18.01 -15.01 4.13
CA LYS A 204 -17.98 -16.38 4.65
C LYS A 204 -17.82 -17.47 3.55
N GLU A 205 -18.29 -17.19 2.34
CA GLU A 205 -18.12 -18.06 1.17
C GLU A 205 -16.81 -17.78 0.40
N GLY A 206 -15.92 -16.96 0.94
CA GLY A 206 -14.62 -16.62 0.37
C GLY A 206 -14.66 -15.60 -0.78
N ARG A 207 -15.71 -14.77 -0.92
CA ARG A 207 -15.74 -13.72 -1.95
C ARG A 207 -15.00 -12.46 -1.50
N LEU A 208 -14.02 -12.01 -2.29
CA LEU A 208 -13.23 -10.80 -2.05
C LEU A 208 -14.10 -9.55 -2.17
N VAL A 209 -14.37 -8.88 -1.05
CA VAL A 209 -15.05 -7.57 -1.00
C VAL A 209 -14.01 -6.46 -1.00
N VAL A 210 -14.14 -5.54 -1.96
CA VAL A 210 -13.35 -4.29 -2.04
C VAL A 210 -14.29 -3.14 -2.40
N GLY A 211 -14.19 -2.03 -1.66
CA GLY A 211 -15.02 -0.83 -1.86
C GLY A 211 -15.12 0.01 -0.58
N LYS A 212 -16.19 0.78 -0.44
CA LYS A 212 -16.49 1.58 0.76
C LYS A 212 -17.82 1.14 1.38
N TYR A 213 -17.79 0.77 2.66
CA TYR A 213 -18.90 0.12 3.37
C TYR A 213 -18.90 0.49 4.86
N ASP A 214 -20.08 0.56 5.47
CA ASP A 214 -20.24 0.64 6.93
C ASP A 214 -20.36 -0.76 7.58
N ALA A 215 -20.37 -0.81 8.92
CA ALA A 215 -20.46 -2.04 9.70
C ALA A 215 -21.73 -2.88 9.40
N PHE A 216 -22.85 -2.22 9.08
CA PHE A 216 -24.11 -2.89 8.80
C PHE A 216 -24.10 -3.49 7.40
N GLU A 217 -23.61 -2.75 6.40
CA GLU A 217 -23.39 -3.28 5.05
C GLU A 217 -22.45 -4.49 5.05
N LEU A 218 -21.33 -4.45 5.78
CA LEU A 218 -20.38 -5.57 5.86
C LEU A 218 -21.03 -6.83 6.46
N ARG A 219 -21.77 -6.68 7.57
CA ARG A 219 -22.52 -7.76 8.21
C ARG A 219 -23.57 -8.34 7.26
N ASP A 220 -24.34 -7.50 6.59
CA ASP A 220 -25.44 -7.91 5.72
C ASP A 220 -24.94 -8.52 4.40
N MET A 221 -23.72 -8.19 3.98
CA MET A 221 -22.96 -8.86 2.91
C MET A 221 -22.29 -10.17 3.37
N GLY A 222 -22.36 -10.54 4.66
CA GLY A 222 -21.74 -11.74 5.21
C GLY A 222 -20.21 -11.70 5.25
N VAL A 223 -19.61 -10.51 5.37
CA VAL A 223 -18.15 -10.33 5.51
C VAL A 223 -17.68 -10.88 6.86
N THR A 224 -16.71 -11.80 6.82
CA THR A 224 -16.17 -12.43 8.03
C THR A 224 -14.77 -11.96 8.39
N GLU A 225 -13.93 -11.63 7.40
CA GLU A 225 -12.50 -11.36 7.61
C GLU A 225 -12.12 -10.13 6.79
N ALA A 226 -11.80 -9.00 7.41
CA ALA A 226 -11.57 -7.74 6.70
C ALA A 226 -10.66 -6.75 7.43
N VAL A 227 -10.03 -5.87 6.65
CA VAL A 227 -9.23 -4.73 7.12
C VAL A 227 -9.49 -3.50 6.27
N SER A 228 -9.29 -2.31 6.83
CA SER A 228 -9.33 -1.07 6.06
C SER A 228 -8.06 -0.81 5.25
N PHE A 229 -8.20 -0.75 3.92
CA PHE A 229 -7.21 -0.20 3.00
C PHE A 229 -7.82 0.28 1.67
N TYR A 230 -7.05 1.03 0.88
CA TYR A 230 -7.45 1.65 -0.37
C TYR A 230 -6.25 1.82 -1.35
N PRO A 231 -6.46 2.06 -2.66
CA PRO A 231 -7.73 2.08 -3.38
C PRO A 231 -8.16 0.68 -3.85
N ARG A 232 -9.37 0.62 -4.41
CA ARG A 232 -9.76 -0.47 -5.31
C ARG A 232 -8.99 -0.34 -6.64
N LEU A 233 -8.65 -1.46 -7.26
CA LEU A 233 -7.90 -1.52 -8.52
C LEU A 233 -8.75 -2.05 -9.67
N ILE A 234 -9.55 -3.09 -9.43
CA ILE A 234 -10.45 -3.68 -10.42
C ILE A 234 -11.88 -3.70 -9.87
N ALA A 235 -12.82 -3.21 -10.65
CA ALA A 235 -14.25 -3.23 -10.35
C ALA A 235 -15.01 -4.04 -11.39
N ASN A 236 -15.61 -5.15 -10.96
CA ASN A 236 -16.56 -5.93 -11.76
C ASN A 236 -16.02 -6.28 -13.18
N GLY A 237 -14.75 -6.70 -13.25
CA GLY A 237 -14.02 -7.04 -14.47
C GLY A 237 -13.31 -5.87 -15.20
N LYS A 238 -13.39 -4.64 -14.68
CA LYS A 238 -12.88 -3.43 -15.34
C LYS A 238 -11.69 -2.81 -14.59
N PRO A 239 -10.63 -2.33 -15.28
CA PRO A 239 -9.61 -1.47 -14.67
C PRO A 239 -10.22 -0.14 -14.22
N LEU A 240 -9.78 0.34 -13.04
CA LEU A 240 -10.12 1.70 -12.57
C LEU A 240 -9.03 2.71 -12.96
N ILE A 241 -7.76 2.29 -12.94
CA ILE A 241 -6.63 3.08 -13.43
C ILE A 241 -6.53 2.89 -14.94
N THR A 242 -7.14 3.82 -15.69
CA THR A 242 -7.19 3.82 -17.16
C THR A 242 -6.05 4.61 -17.81
N SER A 243 -5.36 5.47 -17.05
CA SER A 243 -4.22 6.26 -17.53
C SER A 243 -3.24 6.60 -16.40
N GLY A 244 -2.02 7.01 -16.74
CA GLY A 244 -0.95 7.26 -15.77
C GLY A 244 -0.43 5.99 -15.10
N ASP A 245 0.21 6.14 -13.93
CA ASP A 245 0.74 5.02 -13.13
C ASP A 245 -0.16 4.67 -11.91
N GLY A 246 -1.27 5.39 -11.76
CA GLY A 246 -2.16 5.34 -10.59
C GLY A 246 -2.00 6.53 -9.64
N GLY A 247 -0.99 7.40 -9.80
CA GLY A 247 -0.79 8.59 -8.97
C GLY A 247 -0.13 8.33 -7.62
N TRP A 248 0.39 7.12 -7.41
CA TRP A 248 1.06 6.69 -6.17
C TRP A 248 2.57 6.48 -6.32
N GLY A 249 3.15 6.74 -7.51
CA GLY A 249 4.56 6.49 -7.80
C GLY A 249 4.98 5.02 -7.66
N ARG A 250 6.30 4.78 -7.59
CA ARG A 250 6.87 3.43 -7.35
C ARG A 250 7.24 3.22 -5.88
N ALA A 251 6.77 2.11 -5.32
CA ALA A 251 7.05 1.69 -3.95
C ALA A 251 6.95 0.15 -3.84
N PRO A 252 7.40 -0.47 -2.74
CA PRO A 252 6.91 -1.78 -2.35
C PRO A 252 5.36 -1.77 -2.27
N ARG A 253 4.71 -2.82 -2.76
CA ARG A 253 3.25 -2.94 -2.82
C ARG A 253 2.81 -4.29 -2.31
N THR A 254 1.64 -4.31 -1.67
CA THR A 254 0.87 -5.53 -1.44
C THR A 254 -0.53 -5.31 -2.03
N VAL A 255 -0.96 -6.21 -2.92
CA VAL A 255 -2.29 -6.16 -3.54
C VAL A 255 -2.96 -7.52 -3.47
N VAL A 256 -4.28 -7.54 -3.56
CA VAL A 256 -5.09 -8.76 -3.65
C VAL A 256 -6.07 -8.65 -4.81
N GLY A 257 -6.23 -9.73 -5.56
CA GLY A 257 -7.28 -9.91 -6.55
C GLY A 257 -7.95 -11.27 -6.45
N GLN A 258 -9.13 -11.42 -7.06
CA GLN A 258 -9.84 -12.69 -7.13
C GLN A 258 -10.38 -12.95 -8.55
N ARG A 259 -10.15 -14.16 -9.04
CA ARG A 259 -10.69 -14.68 -10.31
C ARG A 259 -12.17 -15.06 -10.18
N ALA A 260 -12.87 -15.16 -11.32
CA ALA A 260 -14.26 -15.60 -11.35
C ALA A 260 -14.48 -17.05 -10.84
N ASP A 261 -13.43 -17.87 -10.82
CA ASP A 261 -13.42 -19.25 -10.28
C ASP A 261 -13.22 -19.34 -8.75
N GLY A 262 -13.06 -18.21 -8.07
CA GLY A 262 -12.80 -18.11 -6.63
C GLY A 262 -11.33 -18.05 -6.24
N THR A 263 -10.39 -18.37 -7.13
CA THR A 263 -8.94 -18.30 -6.83
C THR A 263 -8.55 -16.89 -6.42
N VAL A 264 -7.95 -16.75 -5.25
CA VAL A 264 -7.38 -15.48 -4.77
C VAL A 264 -5.91 -15.40 -5.15
N ILE A 265 -5.45 -14.21 -5.48
CA ILE A 265 -4.06 -13.92 -5.83
C ILE A 265 -3.61 -12.74 -5.00
N PHE A 266 -2.68 -12.98 -4.09
CA PHE A 266 -1.91 -11.94 -3.41
C PHE A 266 -0.64 -11.67 -4.20
N ILE A 267 -0.24 -10.40 -4.33
CA ILE A 267 1.03 -10.02 -4.95
C ILE A 267 1.76 -9.09 -3.99
N VAL A 268 3.00 -9.45 -3.63
CA VAL A 268 3.87 -8.70 -2.73
C VAL A 268 5.16 -8.36 -3.47
N VAL A 269 5.44 -7.07 -3.59
CA VAL A 269 6.56 -6.50 -4.35
C VAL A 269 7.54 -5.79 -3.43
N ASP A 270 8.82 -6.17 -3.51
CA ASP A 270 9.95 -5.50 -2.88
C ASP A 270 10.14 -4.10 -3.49
N GLY A 271 10.81 -3.18 -2.80
CA GLY A 271 11.01 -1.84 -3.34
C GLY A 271 11.90 -0.94 -2.48
N ARG A 272 12.17 0.29 -2.97
CA ARG A 272 13.07 1.28 -2.34
C ARG A 272 14.51 0.74 -2.09
N GLN A 273 14.93 -0.29 -2.85
CA GLN A 273 16.20 -1.01 -2.68
C GLN A 273 16.95 -1.10 -4.01
N THR A 274 18.24 -1.43 -3.97
CA THR A 274 19.09 -1.52 -5.19
C THR A 274 18.71 -2.65 -6.15
N HIS A 275 17.96 -3.66 -5.67
CA HIS A 275 17.52 -4.81 -6.47
C HIS A 275 16.05 -4.74 -6.90
N SER A 276 15.29 -3.79 -6.34
CA SER A 276 13.88 -3.52 -6.65
C SER A 276 13.55 -2.07 -6.31
N VAL A 277 13.15 -1.28 -7.30
CA VAL A 277 12.66 0.09 -7.08
C VAL A 277 11.24 0.05 -6.49
N GLY A 278 10.43 -0.88 -6.99
CA GLY A 278 9.04 -1.09 -6.59
C GLY A 278 8.06 -0.86 -7.74
N ALA A 279 6.79 -1.19 -7.51
CA ALA A 279 5.73 -1.13 -8.50
C ALA A 279 4.82 0.11 -8.33
N THR A 280 4.25 0.52 -9.46
CA THR A 280 3.12 1.43 -9.57
C THR A 280 1.81 0.69 -9.36
N LEU A 281 0.71 1.39 -9.03
CA LEU A 281 -0.59 0.71 -8.90
C LEU A 281 -1.11 0.22 -10.26
N LYS A 282 -0.78 0.91 -11.37
CA LYS A 282 -1.11 0.46 -12.73
C LYS A 282 -0.47 -0.89 -13.05
N GLU A 283 0.83 -1.07 -12.77
CA GLU A 283 1.54 -2.35 -12.99
C GLU A 283 0.91 -3.51 -12.19
N MET A 284 0.42 -3.23 -10.97
CA MET A 284 -0.22 -4.25 -10.12
C MET A 284 -1.65 -4.56 -10.55
N GLN A 285 -2.43 -3.56 -10.96
CA GLN A 285 -3.74 -3.75 -11.57
C GLN A 285 -3.64 -4.58 -12.86
N ASP A 286 -2.69 -4.25 -13.73
CA ASP A 286 -2.55 -4.88 -15.04
C ASP A 286 -2.13 -6.35 -14.90
N LEU A 287 -1.22 -6.65 -13.97
CA LEU A 287 -0.82 -8.03 -13.66
C LEU A 287 -1.99 -8.86 -13.08
N LEU A 288 -2.84 -8.26 -12.24
CA LEU A 288 -4.06 -8.93 -11.76
C LEU A 288 -5.12 -9.11 -12.87
N LEU A 289 -5.19 -8.22 -13.86
CA LEU A 289 -6.06 -8.39 -15.04
C LEU A 289 -5.54 -9.48 -16.00
N GLU A 290 -4.21 -9.57 -16.20
CA GLU A 290 -3.57 -10.66 -16.96
C GLU A 290 -3.80 -12.02 -16.29
N GLU A 291 -3.77 -12.06 -14.96
CA GLU A 291 -4.16 -13.21 -14.15
C GLU A 291 -5.69 -13.46 -14.10
N GLY A 292 -6.51 -12.67 -14.78
CA GLY A 292 -7.96 -12.88 -14.89
C GLY A 292 -8.78 -12.51 -13.63
N CYS A 293 -8.25 -11.66 -12.74
CA CYS A 293 -9.01 -11.18 -11.59
C CYS A 293 -10.14 -10.22 -12.02
N VAL A 294 -11.35 -10.48 -11.52
CA VAL A 294 -12.55 -9.64 -11.76
C VAL A 294 -12.76 -8.58 -10.67
N ILE A 295 -12.09 -8.74 -9.53
CA ILE A 295 -12.06 -7.81 -8.40
C ILE A 295 -10.60 -7.69 -7.93
N ALA A 296 -10.16 -6.49 -7.55
CA ALA A 296 -8.88 -6.29 -6.87
C ALA A 296 -8.85 -5.02 -6.01
N GLY A 297 -8.02 -5.06 -4.97
CA GLY A 297 -7.74 -3.95 -4.06
C GLY A 297 -6.27 -3.91 -3.63
N ASN A 298 -5.83 -2.73 -3.22
CA ASN A 298 -4.51 -2.52 -2.63
C ASN A 298 -4.56 -2.69 -1.10
N LEU A 299 -3.49 -3.20 -0.50
CA LEU A 299 -3.27 -3.36 0.94
C LEU A 299 -2.10 -2.48 1.42
N ASP A 300 -1.72 -2.54 2.70
CA ASP A 300 -0.61 -1.73 3.19
C ASP A 300 0.71 -2.05 2.46
N GLY A 301 1.61 -1.07 2.38
CA GLY A 301 2.74 -1.10 1.46
C GLY A 301 4.05 -0.62 2.06
N GLY A 302 5.04 -0.39 1.20
CA GLY A 302 6.29 0.22 1.61
C GLY A 302 7.09 -0.67 2.56
N ALA A 303 7.27 -0.21 3.81
CA ALA A 303 8.00 -0.99 4.81
C ALA A 303 7.21 -2.22 5.30
N SER A 304 5.89 -2.24 5.06
CA SER A 304 4.97 -3.30 5.48
C SER A 304 4.70 -4.38 4.43
N SER A 305 5.30 -4.30 3.22
CA SER A 305 5.09 -5.31 2.17
C SER A 305 5.93 -6.56 2.42
N GLU A 306 5.30 -7.56 3.03
CA GLU A 306 5.96 -8.78 3.53
C GLU A 306 5.13 -10.03 3.17
N LEU A 307 5.78 -11.11 2.75
CA LEU A 307 5.17 -12.42 2.52
C LEU A 307 5.97 -13.50 3.25
N VAL A 308 5.27 -14.31 4.03
CA VAL A 308 5.77 -15.46 4.78
C VAL A 308 5.12 -16.73 4.25
N VAL A 309 5.91 -17.79 4.07
CA VAL A 309 5.47 -19.10 3.55
C VAL A 309 6.21 -20.19 4.33
N ASP A 310 5.50 -21.18 4.87
CA ASP A 310 6.06 -22.25 5.72
C ASP A 310 6.95 -21.72 6.87
N GLY A 311 6.55 -20.58 7.45
CA GLY A 311 7.30 -19.86 8.49
C GLY A 311 8.47 -18.98 7.99
N GLU A 312 8.94 -19.15 6.76
CA GLU A 312 10.03 -18.35 6.19
C GLU A 312 9.55 -17.05 5.53
N LEU A 313 10.28 -15.94 5.76
CA LEU A 313 10.05 -14.66 5.08
C LEU A 313 10.67 -14.70 3.66
N VAL A 314 9.82 -14.79 2.63
CA VAL A 314 10.24 -15.02 1.24
C VAL A 314 10.39 -13.75 0.39
N THR A 315 10.10 -12.58 0.96
CA THR A 315 10.33 -11.24 0.37
C THR A 315 11.40 -10.45 1.15
N LYS A 316 11.70 -9.22 0.74
CA LYS A 316 12.75 -8.36 1.33
C LYS A 316 12.17 -7.00 1.72
N PRO A 317 11.51 -6.91 2.90
CA PRO A 317 10.83 -5.70 3.35
C PRO A 317 11.73 -4.46 3.31
N SER A 318 11.17 -3.30 2.94
CA SER A 318 11.97 -2.06 2.82
C SER A 318 12.31 -1.39 4.16
N SER A 319 12.07 -2.08 5.28
CA SER A 319 12.37 -1.65 6.65
C SER A 319 13.87 -1.76 6.95
N ARG A 320 14.41 -0.74 7.63
CA ARG A 320 15.82 -0.68 8.07
C ARG A 320 16.20 -1.74 9.13
N TYR A 321 15.22 -2.33 9.81
CA TYR A 321 15.42 -3.31 10.88
C TYR A 321 14.93 -4.72 10.49
N GLY A 322 14.71 -4.96 9.19
CA GLY A 322 14.05 -6.17 8.71
C GLY A 322 12.56 -6.18 9.06
N GLU A 323 12.00 -7.38 9.22
CA GLU A 323 10.54 -7.61 9.31
C GLU A 323 9.81 -6.69 10.30
N ARG A 324 8.67 -6.15 9.87
CA ARG A 324 7.89 -5.14 10.57
C ARG A 324 6.95 -5.74 11.62
N ARG A 325 6.60 -4.93 12.62
CA ARG A 325 5.50 -5.22 13.56
C ARG A 325 4.22 -4.59 13.02
N LEU A 326 3.17 -5.39 12.90
CA LEU A 326 1.91 -5.00 12.27
C LEU A 326 0.72 -5.35 13.18
N PRO A 327 -0.41 -4.61 13.08
CA PRO A 327 -1.61 -4.91 13.85
C PRO A 327 -2.53 -5.93 13.18
N SER A 328 -2.36 -6.17 11.87
CA SER A 328 -3.15 -7.16 11.13
C SER A 328 -2.35 -7.83 10.02
N ALA A 329 -2.63 -9.11 9.79
CA ALA A 329 -2.13 -9.91 8.68
C ALA A 329 -3.26 -10.76 8.09
N PHE A 330 -3.23 -11.01 6.77
CA PHE A 330 -4.01 -12.08 6.15
C PHE A 330 -3.18 -13.36 6.23
N LEU A 331 -3.69 -14.38 6.94
CA LEU A 331 -3.06 -15.69 7.09
C LEU A 331 -3.90 -16.78 6.45
N VAL A 332 -3.23 -17.81 5.91
CA VAL A 332 -3.85 -18.95 5.21
C VAL A 332 -3.73 -20.21 6.08
N TYR A 333 -4.82 -20.95 6.27
CA TYR A 333 -4.90 -22.13 7.14
C TYR A 333 -5.52 -23.35 6.45
N ASP A 334 -4.96 -24.55 6.66
CA ASP A 334 -5.68 -25.78 6.31
C ASP A 334 -7.01 -25.92 7.09
N ASN A 335 -6.99 -25.62 8.39
CA ASN A 335 -8.17 -25.69 9.26
C ASN A 335 -8.48 -24.32 9.92
N PRO A 336 -9.09 -23.37 9.18
CA PRO A 336 -9.40 -22.02 9.68
C PRO A 336 -10.36 -22.00 10.88
N ALA A 337 -11.05 -23.11 11.16
CA ALA A 337 -12.02 -23.23 12.25
C ALA A 337 -11.41 -23.41 13.65
N SER A 338 -10.11 -23.75 13.77
CA SER A 338 -9.44 -23.92 15.07
C SER A 338 -8.69 -22.69 15.58
N VAL A 339 -8.66 -21.59 14.81
CA VAL A 339 -7.85 -20.40 15.11
C VAL A 339 -8.72 -19.15 15.12
N ARG A 340 -8.55 -18.27 16.12
CA ARG A 340 -9.30 -17.01 16.26
C ARG A 340 -8.34 -15.84 16.47
N ALA A 341 -8.67 -14.66 15.94
CA ALA A 341 -7.93 -13.43 16.16
C ALA A 341 -8.14 -12.92 17.62
N PRO A 342 -7.08 -12.68 18.41
CA PRO A 342 -7.23 -12.09 19.74
C PRO A 342 -7.78 -10.65 19.67
N ARG A 343 -8.79 -10.35 20.51
CA ARG A 343 -9.43 -9.03 20.62
C ARG A 343 -8.62 -8.06 21.51
N ILE A 344 -7.38 -7.78 21.10
CA ILE A 344 -6.39 -7.03 21.90
C ILE A 344 -6.68 -5.54 22.14
N TRP A 345 -7.72 -4.98 21.52
CA TRP A 345 -8.15 -3.60 21.74
C TRP A 345 -9.40 -3.48 22.61
N ASP A 346 -10.03 -4.59 23.01
CA ASP A 346 -11.16 -4.56 23.95
C ASP A 346 -10.71 -3.97 25.29
N GLY A 347 -11.33 -2.87 25.72
CA GLY A 347 -10.98 -2.17 26.96
C GLY A 347 -9.73 -1.26 26.88
N VAL A 348 -9.23 -0.96 25.67
CA VAL A 348 -8.08 -0.05 25.48
C VAL A 348 -8.56 1.38 25.19
N ASP A 349 -8.73 2.19 26.24
CA ASP A 349 -9.19 3.59 26.15
C ASP A 349 -8.27 4.50 25.33
N LYS A 350 -6.97 4.17 25.27
CA LYS A 350 -5.94 4.96 24.57
C LYS A 350 -4.93 4.04 23.92
N ILE A 351 -4.72 4.25 22.63
CA ILE A 351 -3.75 3.54 21.81
C ILE A 351 -2.53 4.43 21.62
N ASP A 352 -1.39 3.98 22.13
CA ASP A 352 -0.10 4.54 21.78
C ASP A 352 0.42 3.86 20.50
N ALA A 353 0.96 4.67 19.58
CA ALA A 353 1.60 4.20 18.36
C ALA A 353 3.13 4.12 18.50
N GLY A 354 3.70 4.63 19.60
CA GLY A 354 5.15 4.75 19.82
C GLY A 354 5.82 5.67 18.79
N GLY A 355 7.11 5.45 18.56
CA GLY A 355 7.90 6.13 17.54
C GLY A 355 9.39 5.82 17.71
N SER A 356 10.27 6.64 17.11
CA SER A 356 11.71 6.39 17.20
C SER A 356 12.22 6.30 18.63
N TYR A 357 11.67 7.13 19.53
CA TYR A 357 12.11 7.24 20.93
C TYR A 357 11.90 5.95 21.74
N ASP A 358 10.92 5.13 21.34
CA ASP A 358 10.51 3.92 22.06
C ASP A 358 10.97 2.63 21.35
N HIS A 359 11.28 2.73 20.04
CA HIS A 359 11.68 1.58 19.23
C HIS A 359 13.03 0.99 19.70
N PRO A 360 13.10 -0.28 20.13
CA PRO A 360 14.28 -0.83 20.81
C PRO A 360 15.55 -0.80 19.95
N ASP A 361 15.45 -1.07 18.64
CA ASP A 361 16.60 -0.99 17.74
C ASP A 361 17.11 0.44 17.50
N TYR A 362 16.23 1.45 17.57
CA TYR A 362 16.66 2.84 17.49
C TYR A 362 17.39 3.24 18.77
N LEU A 363 16.84 2.91 19.94
CA LEU A 363 17.49 3.11 21.24
C LEU A 363 18.88 2.45 21.29
N ARG A 364 18.99 1.22 20.80
CA ARG A 364 20.27 0.49 20.65
C ARG A 364 21.25 1.24 19.74
N GLU A 365 20.81 1.66 18.56
CA GLU A 365 21.67 2.40 17.61
C GLU A 365 22.13 3.76 18.16
N GLN A 366 21.27 4.49 18.88
CA GLN A 366 21.65 5.75 19.51
C GLN A 366 22.62 5.55 20.69
N ALA A 367 22.45 4.48 21.47
CA ALA A 367 23.40 4.11 22.52
C ALA A 367 24.79 3.78 21.93
N GLU A 368 24.86 3.02 20.83
CA GLU A 368 26.11 2.76 20.12
C GLU A 368 26.76 4.03 19.56
N LYS A 369 25.98 4.92 18.94
CA LYS A 369 26.47 6.22 18.43
C LYS A 369 27.04 7.07 19.56
N LYS A 370 26.34 7.15 20.69
CA LYS A 370 26.79 7.86 21.89
C LYS A 370 28.10 7.28 22.45
N ALA A 371 28.23 5.96 22.51
CA ALA A 371 29.46 5.28 22.91
C ALA A 371 30.63 5.58 21.95
N LYS A 372 30.40 5.50 20.63
CA LYS A 372 31.42 5.82 19.60
C LYS A 372 31.87 7.29 19.67
N LEU A 373 30.95 8.21 19.96
CA LEU A 373 31.28 9.63 20.20
C LEU A 373 32.08 9.83 21.49
N GLN A 374 31.74 9.14 22.57
CA GLN A 374 32.47 9.19 23.85
C GLN A 374 33.86 8.53 23.80
N GLN A 375 34.06 7.57 22.88
CA GLN A 375 35.36 6.94 22.61
C GLN A 375 36.25 7.78 21.67
N THR A 376 35.73 8.85 21.06
CA THR A 376 36.50 9.78 20.24
C THR A 376 37.10 10.87 21.15
N PRO A 377 38.44 11.01 21.25
CA PRO A 377 39.05 12.05 22.08
C PRO A 377 38.63 13.45 21.61
N PRO A 378 38.43 14.42 22.52
CA PRO A 378 38.23 15.81 22.11
C PRO A 378 39.45 16.27 21.31
N ALA A 379 39.22 16.87 20.14
CA ALA A 379 40.28 17.32 19.26
C ALA A 379 41.17 18.33 20.00
N SER A 380 42.45 17.99 20.16
CA SER A 380 43.43 18.82 20.88
C SER A 380 43.51 20.21 20.25
N THR A 381 43.12 21.23 21.01
CA THR A 381 43.19 22.63 20.60
C THR A 381 44.63 23.12 20.65
N SER A 382 45.42 22.72 19.63
CA SER A 382 46.82 23.14 19.48
C SER A 382 46.91 24.66 19.32
N LYS A 383 47.22 25.33 20.44
CA LYS A 383 47.53 26.76 20.52
C LYS A 383 48.64 27.11 19.52
N PRO A 384 48.56 28.22 18.77
CA PRO A 384 49.57 28.58 17.78
C PRO A 384 50.98 28.68 18.42
N PRO A 385 52.04 28.19 17.75
CA PRO A 385 53.41 28.39 18.20
C PRO A 385 53.77 29.87 18.24
N VAL A 386 54.51 30.29 19.27
CA VAL A 386 55.15 31.61 19.29
C VAL A 386 56.42 31.54 18.44
N GLU A 387 56.56 32.47 17.51
CA GLU A 387 57.73 32.60 16.65
C GLU A 387 58.90 33.22 17.44
N THR A 388 60.03 32.50 17.53
CA THR A 388 61.29 33.04 18.04
C THR A 388 62.46 32.62 17.16
N ASP A 389 63.04 33.60 16.47
CA ASP A 389 64.20 33.48 15.58
C ASP A 389 65.47 33.01 16.32
N LYS A 390 66.22 32.08 15.71
CA LYS A 390 67.66 31.90 15.93
C LYS A 390 68.40 31.48 14.66
N THR A 391 69.44 32.23 14.34
CA THR A 391 70.31 32.02 13.17
C THR A 391 71.60 31.24 13.51
N LYS A 392 72.11 30.48 12.53
CA LYS A 392 73.50 30.04 12.29
C LYS A 392 74.39 29.56 13.47
N GLN A 393 74.66 28.25 13.51
CA GLN A 393 76.00 27.61 13.65
C GLN A 393 75.84 26.07 13.55
N GLY A 394 76.85 25.23 13.28
CA GLY A 394 78.24 25.54 12.91
C GLY A 394 79.25 24.39 13.12
N SER A 395 79.41 23.49 12.12
CA SER A 395 80.55 22.56 11.89
C SER A 395 80.78 21.33 12.82
N GLY A 396 81.29 20.24 12.21
CA GLY A 396 81.90 19.05 12.84
C GLY A 396 80.98 17.84 13.12
N LYS A 397 81.44 16.58 13.16
CA LYS A 397 82.66 15.92 12.60
C LYS A 397 82.45 14.37 12.60
N GLN A 398 83.24 13.63 11.80
CA GLN A 398 83.59 12.17 11.77
C GLN A 398 83.17 11.26 12.97
N GLU A 399 82.94 9.92 12.87
CA GLU A 399 83.27 8.92 11.82
C GLU A 399 82.62 7.50 11.99
N ASN A 400 82.69 6.70 10.90
CA ASN A 400 82.94 5.24 10.76
C ASN A 400 82.21 4.11 11.57
N GLY A 401 81.94 2.99 10.87
CA GLY A 401 81.57 1.66 11.42
C GLY A 401 80.45 0.94 10.61
N LYS A 402 80.66 0.49 9.37
CA LYS A 402 81.36 -0.74 8.88
C LYS A 402 80.62 -2.08 9.18
N ALA A 403 80.30 -2.82 8.10
CA ALA A 403 79.65 -4.15 8.06
C ALA A 403 80.69 -5.31 7.98
N PRO A 404 80.53 -6.51 7.35
CA PRO A 404 79.52 -7.05 6.39
C PRO A 404 78.38 -7.81 7.14
N SER A 405 77.66 -8.87 6.72
CA SER A 405 77.56 -9.81 5.54
C SER A 405 76.20 -10.56 5.65
N GLY A 406 75.59 -11.20 4.65
CA GLY A 406 75.77 -11.42 3.20
C GLY A 406 74.42 -11.91 2.62
N GLY A 407 74.07 -11.79 1.33
CA GLY A 407 74.61 -12.52 0.16
C GLY A 407 73.94 -13.90 0.04
N THR A 408 73.32 -14.36 -1.06
CA THR A 408 73.11 -13.88 -2.46
C THR A 408 71.90 -14.68 -3.05
N SER A 409 71.31 -14.53 -4.25
CA SER A 409 71.72 -14.02 -5.59
C SER A 409 70.53 -13.63 -6.49
N ASP A 410 70.76 -12.73 -7.46
CA ASP A 410 69.92 -12.40 -8.65
C ASP A 410 70.62 -13.00 -9.93
N PRO A 411 70.01 -13.08 -11.15
CA PRO A 411 70.03 -11.92 -12.09
C PRO A 411 68.89 -11.82 -13.14
N GLY A 412 67.93 -10.91 -12.96
CA GLY A 412 67.27 -10.12 -14.04
C GLY A 412 66.32 -10.82 -15.06
N LYS A 413 65.85 -10.14 -16.13
CA LYS A 413 66.06 -8.73 -16.56
C LYS A 413 64.96 -8.20 -17.52
N THR A 414 64.44 -6.99 -17.26
CA THR A 414 63.81 -5.98 -18.17
C THR A 414 63.08 -6.39 -19.48
N GLY A 415 61.83 -5.92 -19.68
CA GLY A 415 61.20 -5.86 -21.02
C GLY A 415 59.83 -5.14 -21.12
N ALA A 416 59.78 -4.02 -21.83
CA ALA A 416 58.60 -3.28 -22.34
C ALA A 416 59.03 -2.66 -23.70
N PRO A 417 58.16 -2.20 -24.65
CA PRO A 417 56.89 -1.48 -24.38
C PRO A 417 55.75 -1.56 -25.47
N ALA A 418 54.71 -0.74 -25.24
CA ALA A 418 53.98 0.11 -26.22
C ALA A 418 53.06 -0.44 -27.35
N THR A 419 51.79 -0.01 -27.25
CA THR A 419 50.90 0.55 -28.31
C THR A 419 50.48 -0.25 -29.56
N GLY A 420 49.18 -0.22 -29.84
CA GLY A 420 48.61 -0.51 -31.17
C GLY A 420 47.09 -0.35 -31.23
N SER A 421 46.59 0.66 -31.96
CA SER A 421 45.14 0.89 -32.14
C SER A 421 44.66 0.42 -33.53
N LYS A 422 43.42 -0.08 -33.61
CA LYS A 422 42.40 0.26 -34.64
C LYS A 422 41.17 -0.67 -34.62
N THR A 423 40.00 -0.08 -34.75
CA THR A 423 38.80 -0.72 -35.34
C THR A 423 39.02 -0.89 -36.86
N PRO A 424 38.38 -1.89 -37.50
CA PRO A 424 37.32 -1.51 -38.44
C PRO A 424 36.12 -2.48 -38.51
N SER A 425 35.17 -2.08 -39.36
CA SER A 425 33.85 -2.63 -39.69
C SER A 425 33.76 -4.07 -40.25
N SER A 426 32.54 -4.60 -40.21
CA SER A 426 32.08 -5.89 -40.77
C SER A 426 31.96 -5.94 -42.31
N PRO A 427 31.95 -7.15 -42.90
CA PRO A 427 30.98 -7.63 -43.91
C PRO A 427 29.82 -8.40 -43.22
N GLY A 428 28.69 -8.81 -43.82
CA GLY A 428 28.37 -9.13 -45.21
C GLY A 428 28.53 -10.63 -45.48
N THR A 429 27.58 -11.42 -46.02
CA THR A 429 26.25 -11.12 -46.62
C THR A 429 25.40 -12.41 -46.79
N GLY A 430 24.06 -12.28 -46.84
CA GLY A 430 23.15 -13.19 -47.57
C GLY A 430 22.22 -14.10 -46.75
N ALA A 431 21.05 -14.55 -47.26
CA ALA A 431 20.26 -14.12 -48.43
C ALA A 431 18.81 -14.69 -48.38
N ASN A 432 17.89 -14.11 -49.19
CA ASN A 432 16.44 -14.42 -49.32
C ASN A 432 15.57 -14.10 -48.07
N GLY A 433 14.34 -13.58 -48.16
CA GLY A 433 13.49 -13.18 -49.32
C GLY A 433 12.06 -13.76 -49.17
N LYS A 434 10.95 -13.06 -49.45
CA LYS A 434 10.69 -11.74 -50.07
C LYS A 434 9.42 -11.07 -49.49
N ASN A 435 9.31 -9.76 -49.75
CA ASN A 435 8.14 -8.89 -50.02
C ASN A 435 6.69 -9.35 -49.64
N GLY A 436 5.80 -8.45 -49.20
CA GLY A 436 5.95 -7.00 -49.03
C GLY A 436 4.63 -6.26 -48.74
N SER A 437 4.72 -4.94 -48.50
CA SER A 437 3.58 -4.01 -48.31
C SER A 437 3.18 -3.35 -49.63
N PRO A 438 1.98 -2.73 -49.75
CA PRO A 438 1.97 -1.26 -49.64
C PRO A 438 0.70 -0.61 -49.02
N ALA A 439 0.94 0.53 -48.34
CA ALA A 439 0.18 1.80 -48.35
C ALA A 439 -1.34 1.89 -48.01
N ALA A 440 -1.73 3.07 -47.51
CA ALA A 440 -3.11 3.51 -47.28
C ALA A 440 -3.71 4.22 -48.51
N PRO A 441 -5.03 4.50 -48.52
CA PRO A 441 -5.46 5.91 -48.67
C PRO A 441 -6.67 6.30 -47.76
N THR A 442 -7.38 7.38 -48.12
CA THR A 442 -8.19 8.24 -47.23
C THR A 442 -9.66 8.44 -47.66
N GLU A 443 -10.52 8.77 -46.67
CA GLU A 443 -11.73 9.62 -46.72
C GLU A 443 -12.97 9.33 -47.61
N LYS A 444 -14.14 9.49 -46.94
CA LYS A 444 -15.43 10.14 -47.34
C LYS A 444 -16.61 9.36 -47.97
N ASP A 445 -17.76 9.56 -47.31
CA ASP A 445 -19.17 9.62 -47.75
C ASP A 445 -19.82 8.34 -48.35
N LYS A 446 -21.14 8.06 -48.20
CA LYS A 446 -22.28 8.90 -47.77
C LYS A 446 -23.50 8.08 -47.27
N ALA A 447 -24.29 8.64 -46.34
CA ALA A 447 -25.69 8.25 -45.96
C ALA A 447 -25.92 6.82 -45.38
N SER A 448 -26.95 6.50 -44.57
CA SER A 448 -28.02 7.22 -43.82
C SER A 448 -28.54 6.28 -42.71
N GLY A 449 -29.19 6.68 -41.61
CA GLY A 449 -29.58 8.00 -41.12
C GLY A 449 -30.69 7.87 -40.04
N GLY A 450 -30.68 8.73 -39.00
CA GLY A 450 -31.65 8.73 -37.89
C GLY A 450 -31.31 7.73 -36.76
N GLY A 451 -31.43 8.07 -35.47
CA GLY A 451 -31.76 9.37 -34.87
C GLY A 451 -31.62 9.42 -33.33
N ASN A 452 -31.45 10.65 -32.81
CA ASN A 452 -31.49 11.05 -31.38
C ASN A 452 -32.79 10.63 -30.65
N ALA A 453 -32.94 10.71 -29.31
CA ALA A 453 -32.12 11.06 -28.12
C ALA A 453 -32.82 10.41 -26.89
N ASP A 454 -32.19 9.95 -25.81
CA ASP A 454 -31.31 10.61 -24.81
C ASP A 454 -32.02 11.48 -23.74
N SER A 455 -31.67 11.22 -22.46
CA SER A 455 -31.85 12.03 -21.25
C SER A 455 -33.27 12.28 -20.67
N GLY A 456 -33.31 12.58 -19.37
CA GLY A 456 -34.49 13.10 -18.65
C GLY A 456 -34.63 12.58 -17.22
N SER A 457 -34.41 13.41 -16.19
CA SER A 457 -34.43 12.98 -14.77
C SER A 457 -35.14 13.96 -13.82
N ALA A 458 -35.82 13.39 -12.82
CA ALA A 458 -36.16 13.93 -11.49
C ALA A 458 -37.27 15.01 -11.28
N LYS A 459 -38.25 14.61 -10.43
CA LYS A 459 -38.90 15.32 -9.29
C LYS A 459 -40.05 16.34 -9.49
N GLY A 460 -41.06 16.18 -8.60
CA GLY A 460 -42.09 17.18 -8.19
C GLY A 460 -43.53 16.79 -8.55
N GLY A 461 -44.56 16.90 -7.68
CA GLY A 461 -44.57 17.11 -6.22
C GLY A 461 -45.91 17.61 -5.64
N THR A 462 -46.39 16.99 -4.54
CA THR A 462 -47.62 17.31 -3.72
C THR A 462 -48.98 17.11 -4.45
N ALA A 463 -50.17 16.99 -3.84
CA ALA A 463 -50.70 16.82 -2.46
C ALA A 463 -52.10 16.12 -2.59
N SER A 464 -52.90 15.70 -1.59
CA SER A 464 -52.84 15.47 -0.11
C SER A 464 -53.89 14.34 0.21
N ASP A 465 -54.64 14.14 1.31
CA ASP A 465 -54.91 14.81 2.60
C ASP A 465 -55.59 13.85 3.62
N ALA A 466 -55.67 14.24 4.92
CA ALA A 466 -56.35 13.58 6.07
C ALA A 466 -55.96 12.10 6.42
N ASP A 467 -56.12 11.57 7.65
CA ASP A 467 -56.75 12.05 8.91
C ASP A 467 -55.93 11.56 10.17
N LYS A 468 -56.48 11.74 11.40
CA LYS A 468 -55.92 11.56 12.79
C LYS A 468 -55.24 10.18 13.12
N GLU A 469 -54.57 9.93 14.27
CA GLU A 469 -54.71 10.49 15.65
C GLU A 469 -53.50 10.21 16.62
N GLY A 470 -53.23 11.10 17.59
CA GLY A 470 -52.33 10.91 18.78
C GLY A 470 -50.80 10.84 18.53
N GLY A 471 -49.86 11.23 19.42
CA GLY A 471 -49.87 11.79 20.80
C GLY A 471 -48.75 11.11 21.64
N ALA A 472 -47.79 11.77 22.33
CA ALA A 472 -47.61 13.19 22.71
C ALA A 472 -46.10 13.63 22.79
N LYS A 473 -45.82 14.80 23.39
CA LYS A 473 -44.58 15.61 23.30
C LYS A 473 -43.51 15.33 24.38
N THR A 474 -42.24 15.67 24.10
CA THR A 474 -41.43 16.63 24.92
C THR A 474 -40.15 17.11 24.21
N ALA A 475 -39.74 18.37 24.46
CA ALA A 475 -38.47 19.01 24.05
C ALA A 475 -38.35 20.39 24.77
N PRO A 476 -37.21 21.11 24.72
CA PRO A 476 -35.83 20.67 24.93
C PRO A 476 -35.03 21.57 25.93
N GLY A 477 -33.83 21.15 26.32
CA GLY A 477 -32.83 21.96 27.06
C GLY A 477 -31.66 21.10 27.56
N GLY A 478 -30.43 21.60 27.75
CA GLY A 478 -29.90 22.95 27.49
C GLY A 478 -28.36 22.97 27.60
N THR A 479 -27.72 24.09 27.25
CA THR A 479 -26.25 24.25 27.21
C THR A 479 -25.61 24.35 28.60
N PRO A 480 -24.39 23.81 28.79
CA PRO A 480 -23.45 24.30 29.80
C PRO A 480 -22.18 24.90 29.17
N THR A 481 -21.82 26.11 29.61
CA THR A 481 -20.53 26.78 29.37
C THR A 481 -19.61 26.52 30.58
N PRO A 482 -18.28 26.32 30.43
CA PRO A 482 -17.44 25.85 31.53
C PRO A 482 -17.17 26.90 32.62
N SER A 483 -17.04 26.42 33.86
CA SER A 483 -16.49 27.14 35.00
C SER A 483 -14.98 26.86 35.15
N GLY A 484 -14.22 27.83 35.68
CA GLY A 484 -12.79 27.66 35.95
C GLY A 484 -12.31 28.45 37.17
N THR A 485 -11.21 27.99 37.74
CA THR A 485 -10.33 28.56 38.79
C THR A 485 -9.23 27.51 39.05
N ASP A 486 -8.01 27.81 39.47
CA ASP A 486 -7.18 29.01 39.32
C ASP A 486 -5.70 28.58 39.53
N GLY A 487 -4.70 29.26 38.95
CA GLY A 487 -3.29 28.85 39.15
C GLY A 487 -2.25 29.53 38.26
N GLN A 488 -1.39 30.34 38.87
CA GLN A 488 -0.25 31.04 38.24
C GLN A 488 0.96 30.08 38.11
N THR A 489 2.03 30.31 37.31
CA THR A 489 2.76 31.57 37.02
C THR A 489 3.45 31.60 35.64
N GLN A 490 3.63 32.79 35.06
CA GLN A 490 4.61 33.10 34.00
C GLN A 490 5.82 33.85 34.62
N PRO A 491 7.01 33.93 33.97
CA PRO A 491 7.29 34.98 32.96
C PRO A 491 8.22 34.47 31.81
N ASP A 492 8.70 35.20 30.79
CA ASP A 492 8.48 36.60 30.33
C ASP A 492 8.58 36.70 28.78
N LYS A 493 8.52 37.92 28.21
CA LYS A 493 8.40 38.22 26.76
C LYS A 493 9.69 38.67 26.06
N THR A 494 9.91 38.18 24.82
CA THR A 494 10.34 38.96 23.62
C THR A 494 10.19 38.07 22.37
N GLY A 495 9.86 38.53 21.15
CA GLY A 495 9.47 39.88 20.74
C GLY A 495 9.90 40.27 19.31
N ALA A 496 9.26 39.74 18.26
CA ALA A 496 9.39 40.20 16.87
C ALA A 496 8.17 39.76 16.02
N GLY A 497 7.78 40.53 15.01
CA GLY A 497 6.58 40.24 14.19
C GLY A 497 6.77 40.55 12.70
N SER A 498 5.92 39.95 11.86
CA SER A 498 5.92 40.09 10.40
C SER A 498 5.01 41.24 9.92
N PRO A 499 5.38 41.99 8.87
CA PRO A 499 4.52 43.02 8.27
C PRO A 499 3.54 42.46 7.23
N ALA A 500 2.39 43.13 7.09
CA ALA A 500 1.44 42.97 5.99
C ALA A 500 1.66 44.06 4.91
N PRO A 501 1.21 43.87 3.65
CA PRO A 501 1.43 44.84 2.57
C PRO A 501 0.43 46.03 2.61
N PRO A 502 0.76 47.17 1.97
CA PRO A 502 -0.14 48.32 1.85
C PRO A 502 -0.98 48.30 0.56
N ASP A 503 -2.22 48.80 0.64
CA ASP A 503 -3.02 49.21 -0.51
C ASP A 503 -2.62 50.62 -1.02
N GLY A 504 -2.81 50.88 -2.32
CA GLY A 504 -2.58 52.19 -2.94
C GLY A 504 -3.18 52.27 -4.36
N THR A 505 -3.94 53.33 -4.65
CA THR A 505 -4.95 53.31 -5.73
C THR A 505 -4.66 54.17 -6.96
N GLY A 506 -4.98 53.62 -8.15
CA GLY A 506 -5.54 54.36 -9.30
C GLY A 506 -4.66 54.47 -10.56
N ALA A 507 -5.19 54.85 -11.74
CA ALA A 507 -6.57 54.82 -12.25
C ALA A 507 -6.61 55.26 -13.74
N ALA A 508 -6.91 54.37 -14.69
CA ALA A 508 -7.41 54.60 -16.08
C ALA A 508 -7.24 53.31 -16.93
N GLY A 509 -8.09 52.96 -17.91
CA GLY A 509 -9.40 53.51 -18.25
C GLY A 509 -9.83 53.26 -19.71
N SER A 510 -10.75 52.31 -19.96
CA SER A 510 -11.52 52.17 -21.20
C SER A 510 -12.64 51.11 -21.05
N SER A 511 -13.75 51.26 -21.80
CA SER A 511 -15.02 50.52 -21.60
C SER A 511 -15.57 49.89 -22.91
N PRO A 512 -16.48 48.90 -22.85
CA PRO A 512 -16.92 48.08 -24.00
C PRO A 512 -18.27 48.50 -24.63
N PRO A 513 -18.69 47.88 -25.75
CA PRO A 513 -20.07 47.91 -26.25
C PRO A 513 -20.98 46.86 -25.59
N SER A 514 -22.31 47.01 -25.75
CA SER A 514 -23.37 46.21 -25.07
C SER A 514 -24.67 46.13 -25.88
N ALA A 515 -25.42 45.03 -25.74
CA ALA A 515 -26.88 44.82 -25.93
C ALA A 515 -27.17 43.32 -25.76
N GLY A 516 -28.34 42.79 -25.33
CA GLY A 516 -29.66 43.24 -24.87
C GLY A 516 -30.52 41.94 -24.81
N GLY A 517 -31.67 41.75 -24.16
CA GLY A 517 -32.75 42.55 -23.54
C GLY A 517 -33.94 41.57 -23.32
N GLN A 518 -34.87 41.86 -22.41
CA GLN A 518 -36.01 40.99 -21.99
C GLN A 518 -37.37 41.69 -22.35
N PRO A 519 -38.61 41.29 -21.92
CA PRO A 519 -39.14 40.08 -21.25
C PRO A 519 -40.59 39.62 -21.71
N VAL A 520 -41.20 38.69 -20.93
CA VAL A 520 -42.65 38.43 -20.58
C VAL A 520 -43.76 37.87 -21.53
N GLU A 521 -44.53 36.96 -20.89
CA GLU A 521 -46.00 36.69 -20.92
C GLU A 521 -46.76 35.88 -22.01
N ALA A 522 -47.95 35.39 -21.61
CA ALA A 522 -48.88 34.47 -22.31
C ALA A 522 -50.26 35.20 -22.58
N PRO A 523 -51.46 34.61 -22.90
CA PRO A 523 -52.08 33.37 -22.34
C PRO A 523 -53.11 32.57 -23.23
N ALA A 524 -53.81 31.59 -22.59
CA ALA A 524 -55.26 31.26 -22.70
C ALA A 524 -55.83 30.08 -23.55
N LYS A 525 -56.68 29.25 -22.87
CA LYS A 525 -57.94 28.51 -23.25
C LYS A 525 -57.99 27.69 -24.57
N GLY A 526 -58.56 26.47 -24.68
CA GLY A 526 -59.36 25.55 -23.84
C GLY A 526 -59.63 24.23 -24.64
N THR A 527 -60.69 23.41 -24.54
CA THR A 527 -61.89 23.33 -23.65
C THR A 527 -62.62 21.95 -23.82
N ASP A 528 -63.46 21.56 -22.86
CA ASP A 528 -64.62 20.62 -22.95
C ASP A 528 -64.52 19.06 -23.06
N LYS A 529 -65.70 18.43 -22.88
CA LYS A 529 -66.08 17.10 -22.32
C LYS A 529 -66.99 16.32 -23.34
N PRO A 530 -67.68 15.16 -23.07
CA PRO A 530 -67.60 14.10 -22.03
C PRO A 530 -67.81 12.63 -22.59
N GLN A 531 -68.12 11.66 -21.69
CA GLN A 531 -68.78 10.31 -21.89
C GLN A 531 -67.94 9.13 -22.48
N ALA A 532 -68.14 7.85 -22.11
CA ALA A 532 -68.87 7.21 -20.98
C ALA A 532 -68.43 5.73 -20.74
N ASN A 533 -68.69 5.20 -19.52
CA ASN A 533 -68.60 3.78 -19.09
C ASN A 533 -69.79 2.93 -19.63
N PRO A 534 -69.85 1.55 -19.59
CA PRO A 534 -69.52 0.65 -18.46
C PRO A 534 -68.95 -0.77 -18.86
N PRO A 535 -69.19 -1.93 -18.18
CA PRO A 535 -68.41 -2.38 -17.01
C PRO A 535 -67.93 -3.87 -16.98
N ALA A 536 -67.02 -4.16 -16.03
CA ALA A 536 -66.79 -5.38 -15.23
C ALA A 536 -67.23 -6.81 -15.67
N THR A 537 -66.36 -7.81 -15.40
CA THR A 537 -66.67 -8.99 -14.52
C THR A 537 -65.43 -9.88 -14.25
N VAL A 538 -65.53 -10.78 -13.27
CA VAL A 538 -64.56 -11.83 -12.88
C VAL A 538 -65.27 -13.20 -12.88
N PRO A 539 -64.58 -14.32 -13.12
CA PRO A 539 -64.72 -15.46 -12.18
C PRO A 539 -63.45 -16.31 -11.98
N SER A 540 -63.53 -17.29 -11.06
CA SER A 540 -62.45 -18.18 -10.60
C SER A 540 -62.69 -19.66 -10.97
N GLY A 541 -61.65 -20.54 -10.89
CA GLY A 541 -61.85 -21.91 -10.38
C GLY A 541 -61.15 -23.13 -11.06
N ASN A 542 -60.82 -24.12 -10.20
CA ASN A 542 -60.84 -25.60 -10.36
C ASN A 542 -59.76 -26.42 -11.14
N THR A 543 -58.82 -26.99 -10.36
CA THR A 543 -58.58 -28.45 -10.07
C THR A 543 -58.67 -29.59 -11.12
N SER A 544 -57.58 -30.38 -11.24
CA SER A 544 -57.48 -31.85 -11.45
C SER A 544 -55.99 -32.31 -11.20
N THR A 545 -55.52 -33.51 -10.79
CA THR A 545 -55.96 -34.90 -10.43
C THR A 545 -55.59 -36.08 -11.40
N ALA A 546 -55.37 -37.28 -10.81
CA ALA A 546 -54.80 -38.57 -11.34
C ALA A 546 -53.26 -38.55 -11.65
N GLU A 547 -52.36 -39.39 -11.11
CA GLU A 547 -52.22 -40.87 -10.86
C GLU A 547 -51.64 -41.66 -12.07
N THR A 548 -50.71 -42.64 -11.97
CA THR A 548 -50.61 -43.82 -11.07
C THR A 548 -49.16 -44.41 -10.90
N SER A 549 -48.93 -45.23 -9.83
CA SER A 549 -48.02 -46.42 -9.60
C SER A 549 -46.68 -46.66 -10.36
N SER A 550 -45.66 -47.45 -9.92
CA SER A 550 -45.38 -48.45 -8.84
C SER A 550 -43.83 -48.47 -8.60
N SER A 551 -43.18 -48.69 -7.45
CA SER A 551 -43.27 -49.57 -6.25
C SER A 551 -42.47 -50.90 -6.29
N ALA A 552 -41.24 -50.93 -5.73
CA ALA A 552 -40.54 -52.13 -5.22
C ALA A 552 -39.33 -51.77 -4.30
N LYS A 553 -38.88 -52.67 -3.41
CA LYS A 553 -37.72 -52.51 -2.48
C LYS A 553 -37.12 -53.91 -2.11
N PRO A 554 -36.13 -54.03 -1.18
CA PRO A 554 -34.72 -54.36 -1.44
C PRO A 554 -34.30 -55.82 -1.11
N ALA A 555 -33.03 -56.15 -1.32
CA ALA A 555 -32.37 -57.34 -0.75
C ALA A 555 -30.93 -57.02 -0.27
N LYS A 556 -30.40 -57.87 0.63
CA LYS A 556 -28.96 -57.97 0.96
C LYS A 556 -28.34 -59.13 0.16
N ASP A 557 -27.01 -59.21 0.09
CA ASP A 557 -26.23 -60.35 0.68
C ASP A 557 -24.71 -60.27 0.37
N THR A 558 -23.94 -61.10 1.09
CA THR A 558 -22.47 -61.26 1.11
C THR A 558 -22.22 -62.59 1.88
N PRO A 559 -21.23 -63.48 1.61
CA PRO A 559 -19.86 -63.22 1.09
C PRO A 559 -19.31 -64.26 0.07
N THR A 560 -18.01 -64.20 -0.26
CA THR A 560 -17.06 -65.37 -0.18
C THR A 560 -15.59 -64.98 -0.46
N ASP A 561 -14.70 -65.89 -0.02
CA ASP A 561 -13.22 -65.97 -0.09
C ASP A 561 -12.53 -65.54 -1.41
N ALA A 562 -11.28 -65.06 -1.51
CA ALA A 562 -10.01 -65.14 -0.72
C ALA A 562 -8.93 -66.12 -1.28
N VAL A 563 -7.75 -65.58 -1.62
CA VAL A 563 -6.51 -66.31 -1.95
C VAL A 563 -5.30 -65.56 -1.34
N ARG A 564 -4.30 -66.31 -0.82
CA ARG A 564 -3.07 -65.80 -0.19
C ARG A 564 -1.87 -65.81 -1.14
N ARG A 565 -0.82 -65.04 -0.84
CA ARG A 565 0.55 -65.47 -0.38
C ARG A 565 1.48 -64.25 -0.37
N ASP A 566 2.12 -63.92 0.76
CA ASP A 566 3.47 -64.39 1.21
C ASP A 566 4.59 -63.88 0.28
N THR A 567 5.63 -63.14 0.70
CA THR A 567 6.19 -62.78 2.03
C THR A 567 6.49 -61.24 2.06
N ALA A 568 7.22 -60.56 2.97
CA ALA A 568 8.16 -60.91 4.04
C ALA A 568 8.27 -59.77 5.10
N ASN A 569 9.24 -59.88 6.02
CA ASN A 569 9.70 -58.83 6.97
C ASN A 569 11.21 -59.05 7.23
N PRO A 570 12.01 -58.07 7.70
CA PRO A 570 12.23 -58.03 9.15
C PRO A 570 12.36 -56.64 9.82
N ALA A 571 12.04 -56.68 11.12
CA ALA A 571 12.26 -55.76 12.25
C ALA A 571 13.51 -54.84 12.21
N SER A 572 13.63 -53.78 13.02
CA SER A 572 13.02 -53.49 14.34
C SER A 572 13.10 -51.99 14.71
N GLY A 573 12.39 -51.52 15.76
CA GLY A 573 12.61 -50.18 16.32
C GLY A 573 11.42 -49.53 17.05
N THR A 574 10.97 -50.08 18.18
CA THR A 574 9.87 -49.51 18.99
C THR A 574 10.38 -48.60 20.11
N ALA A 575 9.79 -47.40 20.25
CA ALA A 575 9.91 -46.56 21.44
C ALA A 575 8.53 -45.98 21.81
N THR A 576 8.18 -46.00 23.10
CA THR A 576 6.85 -45.60 23.63
C THR A 576 7.03 -44.48 24.64
N PRO A 577 6.19 -43.42 24.65
CA PRO A 577 6.37 -42.27 25.53
C PRO A 577 5.90 -42.51 26.97
N PRO A 578 6.48 -41.83 27.98
CA PRO A 578 5.96 -41.78 29.34
C PRO A 578 4.86 -40.72 29.50
N ALA A 579 3.95 -40.96 30.45
CA ALA A 579 2.87 -40.07 30.87
C ALA A 579 3.03 -39.71 32.38
N PRO A 580 2.20 -38.84 32.98
CA PRO A 580 2.65 -37.95 34.06
C PRO A 580 2.77 -38.58 35.46
N GLY A 581 3.67 -38.02 36.26
CA GLY A 581 3.77 -38.29 37.70
C GLY A 581 3.23 -37.12 38.53
N THR A 582 2.38 -37.43 39.52
CA THR A 582 1.85 -36.50 40.51
C THR A 582 2.43 -36.78 41.90
N THR A 583 2.97 -35.75 42.58
CA THR A 583 3.15 -35.76 44.04
C THR A 583 3.33 -34.36 44.63
N ALA A 584 2.59 -34.09 45.70
CA ALA A 584 2.83 -33.13 46.79
C ALA A 584 2.54 -33.91 48.10
N PRO A 585 3.00 -33.53 49.32
CA PRO A 585 2.81 -32.20 49.92
C PRO A 585 3.93 -31.70 50.88
N ALA A 586 3.79 -30.46 51.41
CA ALA A 586 4.06 -30.07 52.81
C ALA A 586 3.91 -28.53 53.04
N ASP A 587 3.35 -28.12 54.18
CA ASP A 587 3.36 -26.74 54.73
C ASP A 587 4.75 -26.41 55.37
N SER A 588 5.09 -25.24 55.95
CA SER A 588 4.38 -24.10 56.60
C SER A 588 5.45 -22.99 56.93
N PRO A 589 5.22 -21.89 57.70
CA PRO A 589 3.99 -21.14 58.04
C PRO A 589 4.09 -19.58 57.94
N VAL A 590 2.92 -18.93 57.81
CA VAL A 590 2.44 -17.66 58.42
C VAL A 590 3.43 -16.64 59.03
N LYS A 591 3.36 -15.37 58.61
CA LYS A 591 3.22 -14.21 59.53
C LYS A 591 2.60 -12.93 58.92
N ALA A 592 1.69 -12.33 59.68
CA ALA A 592 1.18 -10.94 59.59
C ALA A 592 1.56 -10.20 60.91
N PRO A 593 1.17 -8.93 61.19
CA PRO A 593 -0.10 -8.26 60.87
C PRO A 593 -0.11 -7.48 59.55
#